data_AF-A0A7S4J593-F1
#
_entry.id   AF-A0A7S4J593-F1
#
_cell.length_a   1.000
_cell.length_b   1.000
_cell.length_c   1.000
_cell.angle_alpha   90.00
_cell.angle_beta   90.00
_cell.angle_gamma   90.00
#
_symmetry.space_group_name_H-M   'P 1'
#
loop_
_entity.id
_entity.type
_entity.pdbx_description
1 polymer ?
#
loop_
_entity_poly.entity_id
_entity_poly.type
_entity_poly.pdbx_seq_one_letter_code
_entity_poly.pdbx_strand_id
1 'polypeptide(L)'
;RDAAMLDDVAIVSMSDFGRTLSSNGQGTDHGWGGNHFVIGGGVAGGRIFGEYPADLTEVSAINIGRGRFIPTLPWEGVWNALAQWFGATNSDLDYIMPNRGNFATSQLLRANTLFPGARGRRLQPTTSDARMESLASAVDALQRDLTHSHAPAPIGTRIDAPATHAVGHVRAHPR
;
A
#
# COMPACT_ATOMS: atom_id res chain seq x y z
N ARG A 1 -14.12 -20.36 11.47
CA ARG A 1 -12.73 -19.81 11.51
C ARG A 1 -12.16 -19.76 10.10
N ASP A 2 -12.39 -20.78 9.27
CA ASP A 2 -11.80 -20.89 7.93
C ASP A 2 -12.30 -19.86 6.91
N ALA A 3 -13.59 -19.47 6.96
CA ALA A 3 -14.14 -18.45 6.08
C ALA A 3 -13.50 -17.05 6.27
N ALA A 4 -13.01 -16.73 7.47
CA ALA A 4 -12.34 -15.47 7.76
C ALA A 4 -10.93 -15.38 7.16
N MET A 5 -10.31 -16.52 6.80
CA MET A 5 -9.01 -16.52 6.13
C MET A 5 -9.11 -16.00 4.69
N LEU A 6 -10.28 -16.16 4.05
CA LEU A 6 -10.49 -15.69 2.68
C LEU A 6 -10.51 -14.17 2.58
N ASP A 7 -10.71 -13.45 3.69
CA ASP A 7 -10.68 -11.98 3.70
C ASP A 7 -9.31 -11.42 3.28
N ASP A 8 -8.25 -12.22 3.47
CA ASP A 8 -6.86 -11.89 3.14
C ASP A 8 -6.32 -12.67 1.94
N VAL A 9 -7.20 -13.26 1.13
CA VAL A 9 -6.80 -14.04 -0.05
C VAL A 9 -7.54 -13.51 -1.27
N ALA A 10 -6.77 -13.18 -2.30
CA ALA A 10 -7.28 -12.88 -3.64
C ALA A 10 -6.81 -13.96 -4.61
N ILE A 11 -7.77 -14.64 -5.25
CA ILE A 11 -7.55 -15.58 -6.35
C ILE A 11 -7.86 -14.84 -7.63
N VAL A 12 -6.89 -14.79 -8.55
CA VAL A 12 -7.01 -14.06 -9.82
C VAL A 12 -6.80 -15.06 -10.95
N SER A 13 -7.72 -15.11 -11.90
CA SER A 13 -7.48 -15.89 -13.12
C SER A 13 -6.58 -15.14 -14.10
N MET A 14 -5.66 -15.86 -14.73
CA MET A 14 -4.76 -15.31 -15.72
C MET A 14 -4.65 -16.27 -16.91
N SER A 15 -4.46 -15.68 -18.09
CA SER A 15 -4.17 -16.39 -19.33
C SER A 15 -3.19 -15.53 -20.11
N ASP A 16 -2.16 -16.15 -20.66
CA ASP A 16 -1.15 -15.45 -21.46
C ASP A 16 -1.69 -15.01 -22.83
N PHE A 17 -2.78 -15.65 -23.28
CA PHE A 17 -3.37 -15.38 -24.59
C PHE A 17 -4.89 -15.31 -24.51
N GLY A 18 -5.46 -14.32 -25.22
CA GLY A 18 -6.85 -14.36 -25.65
C GLY A 18 -7.00 -15.25 -26.89
N ARG A 19 -8.25 -15.50 -27.30
CA ARG A 19 -8.56 -16.27 -28.52
C ARG A 19 -9.40 -15.44 -29.46
N THR A 20 -9.15 -15.57 -30.77
CA THR A 20 -10.00 -14.91 -31.78
C THR A 20 -11.43 -15.45 -31.72
N LEU A 21 -12.41 -14.58 -31.98
CA LEU A 21 -13.80 -15.03 -32.17
C LEU A 21 -13.99 -15.75 -33.51
N SER A 22 -13.23 -15.35 -34.54
CA SER A 22 -13.25 -16.00 -35.84
C SER A 22 -12.45 -17.30 -35.82
N SER A 23 -12.94 -18.31 -36.55
CA SER A 23 -12.23 -19.56 -36.79
C SER A 23 -11.11 -19.40 -37.83
N ASN A 24 -10.03 -20.17 -37.69
CA ASN A 24 -8.98 -20.32 -38.71
C ASN A 24 -9.11 -21.62 -39.52
N GLY A 25 -10.23 -22.35 -39.37
CA GLY A 25 -10.49 -23.65 -40.01
C GLY A 25 -9.97 -24.86 -39.22
N GLN A 26 -9.07 -24.67 -38.25
CA GLN A 26 -8.54 -25.72 -37.37
C GLN A 26 -8.71 -25.39 -35.88
N GLY A 27 -9.45 -24.33 -35.57
CA GLY A 27 -9.61 -23.78 -34.23
C GLY A 27 -9.68 -22.26 -34.28
N THR A 28 -8.93 -21.60 -33.40
CA THR A 28 -8.84 -20.13 -33.30
C THR A 28 -7.37 -19.71 -33.30
N ASP A 29 -7.11 -18.41 -33.41
CA ASP A 29 -5.76 -17.84 -33.30
C ASP A 29 -5.59 -17.08 -31.99
N HIS A 30 -4.40 -16.50 -31.80
CA HIS A 30 -4.11 -15.58 -30.71
C HIS A 30 -4.98 -14.32 -30.82
N GLY A 31 -5.69 -14.04 -29.73
CA GLY A 31 -6.45 -12.83 -29.50
C GLY A 31 -5.86 -11.99 -28.36
N TRP A 32 -6.53 -10.89 -28.06
CA TRP A 32 -6.13 -9.98 -26.99
C TRP A 32 -7.13 -10.01 -25.84
N GLY A 33 -8.41 -9.77 -26.12
CA GLY A 33 -9.43 -9.77 -25.08
C GLY A 33 -9.79 -11.14 -24.52
N GLY A 34 -10.20 -11.13 -23.25
CA GLY A 34 -10.63 -12.29 -22.49
C GLY A 34 -11.34 -11.85 -21.20
N ASN A 35 -12.03 -12.80 -20.56
CA ASN A 35 -12.68 -12.57 -19.27
C ASN A 35 -11.80 -13.12 -18.15
N HIS A 36 -11.56 -12.30 -17.14
CA HIS A 36 -10.85 -12.68 -15.93
C HIS A 36 -11.74 -12.47 -14.70
N PHE A 37 -11.51 -13.27 -13.67
CA PHE A 37 -12.25 -13.19 -12.42
C PHE A 37 -11.28 -13.02 -11.25
N VAL A 38 -11.71 -12.23 -10.27
CA VAL A 38 -11.04 -12.06 -8.98
C VAL A 38 -12.01 -12.51 -7.90
N ILE A 39 -11.55 -13.42 -7.04
CA ILE A 39 -12.36 -14.05 -5.99
C ILE A 39 -11.61 -13.93 -4.67
N GLY A 40 -12.32 -13.61 -3.59
CA GLY A 40 -11.76 -13.50 -2.24
C GLY A 40 -12.82 -13.01 -1.27
N GLY A 41 -12.63 -13.25 0.02
CA GLY A 41 -13.55 -12.77 1.07
C GLY A 41 -13.56 -11.25 1.18
N GLY A 42 -12.40 -10.61 0.97
CA GLY A 42 -12.25 -9.16 0.99
C GLY A 42 -12.59 -8.47 -0.33
N VAL A 43 -12.90 -9.23 -1.39
CA VAL A 43 -13.21 -8.70 -2.72
C VAL A 43 -14.64 -8.16 -2.75
N ALA A 44 -14.82 -6.96 -3.29
CA ALA A 44 -16.15 -6.43 -3.64
C ALA A 44 -16.73 -7.18 -4.84
N GLY A 45 -17.25 -8.39 -4.58
CA GLY A 45 -17.85 -9.27 -5.58
C GLY A 45 -19.15 -8.73 -6.18
N GLY A 46 -19.70 -9.47 -7.16
CA GLY A 46 -20.94 -9.10 -7.85
C GLY A 46 -20.78 -7.92 -8.81
N ARG A 47 -19.56 -7.60 -9.20
CA ARG A 47 -19.23 -6.46 -10.07
C ARG A 47 -18.54 -6.94 -11.34
N ILE A 48 -18.92 -6.36 -12.47
CA ILE A 48 -18.23 -6.52 -13.75
C ILE A 48 -17.46 -5.22 -13.99
N PHE A 49 -16.18 -5.36 -14.34
CA PHE A 49 -15.33 -4.24 -14.73
C PHE A 49 -15.05 -4.34 -16.22
N GLY A 50 -15.13 -3.20 -16.90
CA GLY A 50 -15.13 -3.15 -18.37
C GLY A 50 -16.54 -3.36 -18.93
N GLU A 51 -16.60 -3.43 -20.25
CA GLU A 51 -17.85 -3.50 -21.01
C GLU A 51 -17.80 -4.67 -21.98
N TYR A 52 -18.93 -5.38 -22.09
CA TYR A 52 -19.10 -6.38 -23.13
C TYR A 52 -19.29 -5.69 -24.48
N PRO A 53 -18.62 -6.14 -25.56
CA PRO A 53 -18.80 -5.55 -26.88
C PRO A 53 -20.27 -5.54 -27.33
N ALA A 54 -20.79 -4.37 -27.70
CA ALA A 54 -22.13 -4.24 -28.28
C ALA A 54 -22.21 -4.76 -29.73
N ASP A 55 -21.07 -4.79 -30.42
CA ASP A 55 -20.93 -5.27 -31.80
C ASP A 55 -19.76 -6.25 -31.87
N LEU A 56 -20.04 -7.48 -32.29
CA LEU A 56 -19.07 -8.57 -32.45
C LEU A 56 -18.70 -8.84 -33.91
N THR A 57 -19.15 -7.99 -34.84
CA THR A 57 -18.88 -8.15 -36.27
C THR A 57 -17.48 -7.67 -36.65
N GLU A 58 -17.09 -7.89 -37.91
CA GLU A 58 -15.79 -7.45 -38.45
C GLU A 58 -15.66 -5.92 -38.55
N VAL A 59 -16.76 -5.17 -38.53
CA VAL A 59 -16.75 -3.70 -38.60
C VAL A 59 -16.75 -3.04 -37.23
N SER A 60 -16.79 -3.82 -36.16
CA SER A 60 -16.75 -3.31 -34.79
C SER A 60 -15.49 -2.47 -34.56
N ALA A 61 -15.66 -1.29 -33.96
CA ALA A 61 -14.56 -0.34 -33.73
C ALA A 61 -13.44 -0.89 -32.84
N ILE A 62 -13.75 -1.90 -32.03
CA ILE A 62 -12.79 -2.56 -31.13
C ILE A 62 -12.28 -3.90 -31.67
N ASN A 63 -12.70 -4.30 -32.87
CA ASN A 63 -12.14 -5.44 -33.59
C ASN A 63 -10.97 -4.96 -34.46
N ILE A 64 -9.76 -5.39 -34.13
CA ILE A 64 -8.54 -5.09 -34.92
C ILE A 64 -8.27 -6.13 -36.02
N GLY A 65 -9.34 -6.74 -36.50
CA GLY A 65 -9.37 -7.73 -37.57
C GLY A 65 -9.18 -9.17 -37.09
N ARG A 66 -9.80 -10.10 -37.83
CA ARG A 66 -9.78 -11.54 -37.56
C ARG A 66 -10.35 -11.87 -36.17
N GLY A 67 -11.44 -11.20 -35.81
CA GLY A 67 -12.13 -11.40 -34.53
C GLY A 67 -11.24 -11.15 -33.29
N ARG A 68 -10.26 -10.25 -33.37
CA ARG A 68 -9.41 -9.85 -32.23
C ARG A 68 -9.99 -8.60 -31.61
N PHE A 69 -10.55 -8.73 -30.42
CA PHE A 69 -11.21 -7.63 -29.72
C PHE A 69 -10.30 -7.02 -28.66
N ILE A 70 -10.26 -5.68 -28.62
CA ILE A 70 -9.54 -4.91 -27.60
C ILE A 70 -10.43 -4.77 -26.35
N PRO A 71 -9.95 -5.15 -25.16
CA PRO A 71 -10.63 -4.86 -23.90
C PRO A 71 -10.78 -3.37 -23.62
N THR A 72 -11.87 -3.00 -22.95
CA THR A 72 -12.08 -1.61 -22.47
C THR A 72 -11.18 -1.25 -21.29
N LEU A 73 -10.71 -2.25 -20.54
CA LEU A 73 -9.74 -2.09 -19.45
C LEU A 73 -8.43 -2.84 -19.73
N PRO A 74 -7.28 -2.24 -19.40
CA PRO A 74 -5.98 -2.88 -19.52
C PRO A 74 -5.72 -3.85 -18.37
N TRP A 75 -4.68 -4.66 -18.53
CA TRP A 75 -4.23 -5.59 -17.49
C TRP A 75 -3.73 -4.85 -16.23
N GLU A 76 -3.09 -3.71 -16.44
CA GLU A 76 -2.67 -2.76 -15.41
C GLU A 76 -3.84 -2.29 -14.55
N GLY A 77 -5.08 -2.36 -15.08
CA GLY A 77 -6.30 -2.07 -14.34
C GLY A 77 -6.44 -2.92 -13.08
N VAL A 78 -6.48 -4.24 -13.23
CA VAL A 78 -6.66 -5.17 -12.11
C VAL A 78 -5.41 -5.24 -11.23
N TRP A 79 -4.21 -5.24 -11.84
CA TRP A 79 -2.96 -5.32 -11.10
C TRP A 79 -2.64 -4.07 -10.28
N ASN A 80 -3.09 -2.88 -10.72
CA ASN A 80 -2.95 -1.67 -9.91
C ASN A 80 -3.69 -1.82 -8.56
N ALA A 81 -4.91 -2.38 -8.57
CA ALA A 81 -5.66 -2.61 -7.35
C ALA A 81 -5.02 -3.70 -6.47
N LEU A 82 -4.57 -4.79 -7.07
CA LEU A 82 -3.92 -5.90 -6.36
C LEU A 82 -2.58 -5.46 -5.73
N ALA A 83 -1.72 -4.78 -6.48
CA ALA A 83 -0.43 -4.30 -5.97
C ALA A 83 -0.62 -3.33 -4.79
N GLN A 84 -1.55 -2.38 -4.91
CA GLN A 84 -1.91 -1.49 -3.81
C GLN A 84 -2.46 -2.25 -2.60
N TRP A 85 -3.26 -3.30 -2.82
CA TRP A 85 -3.78 -4.15 -1.74
C TRP A 85 -2.67 -4.95 -1.04
N PHE A 86 -1.66 -5.41 -1.78
CA PHE A 86 -0.43 -5.99 -1.22
C PHE A 86 0.46 -4.98 -0.48
N GLY A 87 0.14 -3.68 -0.53
CA GLY A 87 0.85 -2.63 0.18
C GLY A 87 1.80 -1.78 -0.68
N ALA A 88 1.81 -1.96 -2.00
CA ALA A 88 2.59 -1.10 -2.89
C ALA A 88 2.08 0.35 -2.83
N THR A 89 3.00 1.29 -2.67
CA THR A 89 2.71 2.73 -2.71
C THR A 89 2.61 3.20 -4.16
N ASN A 90 2.03 4.38 -4.40
CA ASN A 90 1.92 4.92 -5.76
C ASN A 90 3.28 5.12 -6.45
N SER A 91 4.35 5.36 -5.70
CA SER A 91 5.71 5.47 -6.24
C SER A 91 6.29 4.13 -6.68
N ASP A 92 5.80 3.01 -6.14
CA ASP A 92 6.27 1.67 -6.52
C ASP A 92 5.60 1.19 -7.82
N LEU A 93 4.40 1.69 -8.13
CA LEU A 93 3.53 1.12 -9.17
C LEU A 93 4.11 1.22 -10.58
N ASP A 94 4.89 2.26 -10.88
CA ASP A 94 5.49 2.40 -12.21
C ASP A 94 6.68 1.44 -12.40
N TYR A 95 7.34 1.02 -11.32
CA TYR A 95 8.34 -0.05 -11.35
C TYR A 95 7.67 -1.43 -11.48
N ILE A 96 6.60 -1.68 -10.72
CA ILE A 96 5.87 -2.95 -10.74
C ILE A 96 5.15 -3.17 -12.09
N MET A 97 4.60 -2.09 -12.67
CA MET A 97 3.86 -2.11 -13.92
C MET A 97 4.45 -1.07 -14.89
N PRO A 98 5.50 -1.41 -15.64
CA PRO A 98 6.19 -0.45 -16.52
C PRO A 98 5.30 0.20 -17.58
N ASN A 99 4.22 -0.47 -17.99
CA ASN A 99 3.26 0.04 -18.97
C ASN A 99 2.14 0.91 -18.37
N ARG A 100 2.10 1.08 -17.04
CA ARG A 100 1.02 1.79 -16.33
C ARG A 100 0.82 3.22 -16.82
N GLY A 101 1.90 3.90 -17.20
CA GLY A 101 1.88 5.26 -17.74
C GLY A 101 1.14 5.41 -19.08
N ASN A 102 0.87 4.30 -19.78
CA ASN A 102 0.15 4.32 -21.06
C ASN A 102 -1.38 4.41 -20.90
N PHE A 103 -1.91 4.35 -19.68
CA PHE A 103 -3.34 4.23 -19.42
C PHE A 103 -3.87 5.38 -18.57
N ALA A 104 -5.11 5.79 -18.84
CA ALA A 104 -5.78 6.82 -18.05
C ALA A 104 -6.05 6.32 -16.63
N THR A 105 -6.08 7.22 -15.64
CA THR A 105 -6.37 6.85 -14.24
C THR A 105 -7.73 6.18 -14.08
N SER A 106 -8.71 6.48 -14.94
CA SER A 106 -10.03 5.82 -14.96
C SER A 106 -9.96 4.34 -15.36
N GLN A 107 -8.92 3.93 -16.06
CA GLN A 107 -8.68 2.54 -16.46
C GLN A 107 -7.89 1.75 -15.42
N LEU A 108 -7.35 2.42 -14.39
CA LEU A 108 -6.56 1.82 -13.32
C LEU A 108 -7.43 1.62 -12.07
N LEU A 109 -7.80 0.36 -11.77
CA LEU A 109 -8.62 0.07 -10.60
C LEU A 109 -7.82 0.36 -9.32
N ARG A 110 -8.48 0.90 -8.30
CA ARG A 110 -7.85 1.19 -7.00
C ARG A 110 -8.10 0.05 -6.00
N ALA A 111 -7.19 -0.15 -5.06
CA ALA A 111 -7.37 -1.16 -4.01
C ALA A 111 -8.70 -0.98 -3.27
N ASN A 112 -9.09 0.24 -2.90
CA ASN A 112 -10.36 0.50 -2.22
C ASN A 112 -11.61 0.21 -3.08
N THR A 113 -11.44 0.09 -4.39
CA THR A 113 -12.53 -0.23 -5.33
C THR A 113 -12.73 -1.74 -5.40
N LEU A 114 -11.65 -2.51 -5.42
CA LEU A 114 -11.68 -3.97 -5.48
C LEU A 114 -11.78 -4.62 -4.09
N PHE A 115 -11.23 -3.96 -3.06
CA PHE A 115 -11.11 -4.40 -1.67
C PHE A 115 -11.52 -3.28 -0.69
N PRO A 116 -12.81 -2.95 -0.56
CA PRO A 116 -13.26 -1.80 0.24
C PRO A 116 -12.94 -1.93 1.73
N GLY A 117 -12.89 -3.17 2.25
CA GLY A 117 -12.57 -3.48 3.66
C GLY A 117 -11.07 -3.48 3.99
N ALA A 118 -10.18 -3.36 3.01
CA ALA A 118 -8.73 -3.44 3.23
C ALA A 118 -8.11 -2.19 3.90
N ARG A 119 -8.89 -1.11 4.12
CA ARG A 119 -8.37 0.09 4.78
C ARG A 119 -8.06 -0.22 6.25
N GLY A 120 -6.80 -0.03 6.64
CA GLY A 120 -6.38 -0.03 8.05
C GLY A 120 -5.83 -1.35 8.57
N ARG A 121 -5.83 -2.41 7.78
CA ARG A 121 -5.08 -3.62 8.11
C ARG A 121 -3.63 -3.43 7.66
N ARG A 122 -2.84 -2.68 8.44
CA ARG A 122 -1.38 -2.91 8.46
C ARG A 122 -1.24 -4.42 8.57
N LEU A 123 -0.56 -5.07 7.61
CA LEU A 123 -0.20 -6.48 7.74
C LEU A 123 0.29 -6.63 9.17
N GLN A 124 -0.47 -7.32 10.01
CA GLN A 124 -0.06 -7.45 11.40
C GLN A 124 1.33 -8.06 11.32
N PRO A 125 2.33 -7.48 12.00
CA PRO A 125 3.66 -8.04 12.01
C PRO A 125 3.51 -9.53 12.30
N THR A 126 4.23 -10.37 11.55
CA THR A 126 4.19 -11.81 11.82
C THR A 126 4.45 -12.03 13.31
N THR A 127 4.01 -13.14 13.90
CA THR A 127 4.19 -13.36 15.35
C THR A 127 5.65 -13.18 15.78
N SER A 128 6.61 -13.44 14.89
CA SER A 128 8.03 -13.11 15.03
C SER A 128 8.30 -11.60 15.06
N ASP A 129 7.78 -10.82 14.12
CA ASP A 129 8.01 -9.37 14.05
C ASP A 129 7.40 -8.65 15.27
N ALA A 130 6.21 -9.06 15.70
CA ALA A 130 5.56 -8.51 16.89
C ALA A 130 6.36 -8.83 18.18
N ARG A 131 6.97 -10.02 18.25
CA ARG A 131 7.88 -10.40 19.35
C ARG A 131 9.15 -9.54 19.32
N MET A 132 9.73 -9.32 18.14
CA MET A 132 10.95 -8.53 17.99
C MET A 132 10.73 -7.06 18.34
N GLU A 133 9.58 -6.49 17.99
CA GLU A 133 9.25 -5.10 18.33
C GLU A 133 8.92 -4.93 19.82
N SER A 134 8.24 -5.93 20.41
CA SER A 134 8.04 -6.00 21.87
C SER A 134 9.36 -6.12 22.63
N LEU A 135 10.29 -6.96 22.14
CA LEU A 135 11.62 -7.12 22.72
C LEU A 135 12.45 -5.84 22.58
N ALA A 136 12.44 -5.21 21.42
CA ALA A 136 13.13 -3.94 21.19
C ALA A 136 12.62 -2.86 22.14
N SER A 137 11.30 -2.72 22.28
CA SER A 137 10.69 -1.77 23.21
C SER A 137 11.01 -2.08 24.68
N ALA A 138 11.10 -3.36 25.06
CA ALA A 138 11.46 -3.77 26.41
C ALA A 138 12.94 -3.50 26.72
N VAL A 139 13.84 -3.73 25.77
CA VAL A 139 15.27 -3.39 25.88
C VAL A 139 15.44 -1.87 26.01
N ASP A 140 14.70 -1.09 25.23
CA ASP A 140 14.75 0.37 25.28
C ASP A 140 14.25 0.93 26.62
N ALA A 141 13.21 0.30 27.19
CA ALA A 141 12.72 0.61 28.53
C ALA A 141 13.76 0.28 29.61
N LEU A 142 14.43 -0.87 29.51
CA LEU A 142 15.48 -1.28 30.44
C LEU A 142 16.70 -0.34 30.36
N GLN A 143 17.11 0.05 29.15
CA GLN A 143 18.22 0.98 28.92
C GLN A 143 17.93 2.37 29.53
N ARG A 144 16.68 2.84 29.43
CA ARG A 144 16.23 4.09 30.06
C ARG A 144 16.24 4.00 31.59
N ASP A 145 15.84 2.88 32.16
CA ASP A 145 15.82 2.68 33.61
C ASP A 145 17.25 2.66 34.20
N LEU A 146 18.18 1.97 33.54
CA LEU A 146 19.59 1.91 33.93
C LEU A 146 20.29 3.28 33.89
N THR A 147 19.88 4.17 32.98
CA THR A 147 20.46 5.52 32.83
C THR A 147 19.87 6.54 33.82
N HIS A 148 18.72 6.26 34.45
CA HIS A 148 18.14 7.13 35.48
C HIS A 148 18.58 6.75 36.91
N SER A 149 19.21 5.59 37.11
CA SER A 149 19.65 5.09 38.43
C SER A 149 20.98 5.69 38.94
N HIS A 150 21.70 6.50 38.16
CA HIS A 150 23.04 7.02 38.53
C HIS A 150 23.09 8.55 38.67
N ALA A 151 22.24 9.12 39.54
CA ALA A 151 22.48 10.48 40.03
C ALA A 151 23.36 10.42 41.29
N PRO A 152 24.55 11.04 41.33
CA PRO A 152 25.37 11.08 42.54
C PRO A 152 24.71 12.01 43.58
N ALA A 153 24.62 11.55 44.84
CA ALA A 153 24.04 12.30 45.95
C ALA A 153 24.86 13.57 46.26
N PRO A 154 24.25 14.75 46.51
CA PRO A 154 24.98 15.94 46.92
C PRO A 154 25.41 15.86 48.38
N ILE A 155 26.70 16.05 48.65
CA ILE A 155 27.24 16.28 50.00
C ILE A 155 26.82 17.67 50.45
N GLY A 156 26.00 17.74 51.49
CA GLY A 156 25.52 19.00 52.06
C GLY A 156 26.49 19.60 53.07
N THR A 157 26.67 20.92 53.02
CA THR A 157 26.91 21.76 54.20
C THR A 157 26.28 23.13 53.96
N ARG A 158 25.34 23.48 54.85
CA ARG A 158 24.63 24.76 54.93
C ARG A 158 25.17 25.51 56.14
N ILE A 159 25.68 26.73 55.95
CA ILE A 159 25.81 27.73 57.01
C ILE A 159 25.35 29.07 56.42
N ASP A 160 24.18 29.51 56.87
CA ASP A 160 23.62 30.83 56.60
C ASP A 160 24.08 31.79 57.70
N ALA A 161 24.49 33.01 57.33
CA ALA A 161 24.61 34.16 58.25
C ALA A 161 24.19 35.45 57.52
N PRO A 162 23.32 36.30 58.09
CA PRO A 162 22.90 37.55 57.47
C PRO A 162 23.57 38.76 58.13
N ALA A 163 23.92 39.80 57.36
CA ALA A 163 23.84 41.18 57.80
C ALA A 163 24.01 42.18 56.65
N THR A 164 23.11 43.14 56.66
CA THR A 164 23.04 44.41 55.94
C THR A 164 24.25 45.32 56.22
N HIS A 165 24.59 46.22 55.29
CA HIS A 165 24.87 47.65 55.53
C HIS A 165 25.00 48.41 54.19
N ALA A 166 24.66 49.69 54.24
CA ALA A 166 24.41 50.58 53.12
C ALA A 166 25.62 51.49 52.78
N VAL A 167 25.42 52.24 51.68
CA VAL A 167 26.01 53.56 51.30
C VAL A 167 27.31 53.55 50.50
N GLY A 168 27.29 54.30 49.38
CA GLY A 168 28.50 54.90 48.81
C GLY A 168 28.49 55.12 47.30
N HIS A 169 28.05 56.31 46.87
CA HIS A 169 28.32 56.88 45.54
C HIS A 169 29.81 56.81 45.13
N VAL A 170 30.11 56.73 43.83
CA VAL A 170 30.76 57.80 43.04
C VAL A 170 30.95 57.37 41.58
N ARG A 171 30.71 58.34 40.70
CA ARG A 171 30.75 58.37 39.24
C ARG A 171 32.18 58.67 38.76
N ALA A 172 32.67 58.04 37.69
CA ALA A 172 33.42 58.69 36.59
C ALA A 172 33.99 57.68 35.56
N HIS A 173 33.63 57.90 34.28
CA HIS A 173 34.39 57.58 33.05
C HIS A 173 35.79 58.25 33.05
N PRO A 174 36.71 58.07 32.07
CA PRO A 174 36.58 57.59 30.66
C PRO A 174 37.62 56.50 30.29
N ARG A 175 37.58 55.83 29.13
CA ARG A 175 37.55 56.31 27.74
C ARG A 175 36.77 55.38 26.83
#